data_AF-A0A7H8KGQ2-F1
#
_entry.id   AF-A0A7H8KGQ2-F1
#
_cell.length_a   1.000
_cell.length_b   1.000
_cell.length_c   1.000
_cell.angle_alpha   90.00
_cell.angle_beta   90.00
_cell.angle_gamma   90.00
#
_symmetry.space_group_name_H-M   'P 1'
#
loop_
_entity.id
_entity.type
_entity.pdbx_description
1 polymer ?
#
loop_
_entity_poly.entity_id
_entity_poly.type
_entity_poly.pdbx_seq_one_letter_code
_entity_poly.pdbx_strand_id
1 'polypeptide(L)'
;MTSVASETWGLVFWESRGTPFAAVVGPEDRTVSAPVPQEARFVGVQFAVGTVLRAAPTSTLLNSGIELPDTTSGRFWLDGGRWHTPRVDDDAEALVARLVRAGVLVRDPLVQATLDGSPVATASRTVERRFRAATGLTRGTVAQIGRVRAAAELLSAGVQVSTVVHRLGYYDEPHLARALRRYVGRTAGQLRSGAGGAIALPAPADDAALTALADDVVDGLEHAVAVGSGVAQR
;
A
#
# COMPACT_ATOMS: atom_id res chain seq x y z
N MET A 1 13.42 7.40 -5.33
CA MET A 1 12.38 8.03 -4.48
C MET A 1 12.35 7.32 -3.14
N THR A 2 11.85 7.95 -2.08
CA THR A 2 11.60 7.27 -0.80
C THR A 2 10.24 6.58 -0.88
N SER A 3 10.21 5.25 -0.76
CA SER A 3 8.97 4.47 -0.66
C SER A 3 8.47 4.52 0.78
N VAL A 4 7.22 4.92 0.96
CA VAL A 4 6.54 4.82 2.25
C VAL A 4 6.18 3.35 2.47
N ALA A 5 6.48 2.83 3.66
CA ALA A 5 6.13 1.48 4.08
C ALA A 5 4.66 1.18 3.77
N SER A 6 4.36 0.07 3.12
CA SER A 6 3.00 -0.31 2.69
C SER A 6 2.53 -1.56 3.43
N GLU A 7 1.31 -1.54 3.93
CA GLU A 7 0.65 -2.69 4.52
C GLU A 7 0.06 -3.65 3.48
N THR A 8 0.05 -3.21 2.22
CA THR A 8 -0.51 -3.91 1.06
C THR A 8 0.57 -4.40 0.11
N TRP A 9 0.23 -5.43 -0.67
CA TRP A 9 0.98 -5.80 -1.86
C TRP A 9 0.28 -5.24 -3.11
N GLY A 10 1.00 -5.19 -4.23
CA GLY A 10 0.47 -4.64 -5.46
C GLY A 10 1.17 -5.15 -6.71
N LEU A 11 0.64 -4.74 -7.86
CA LEU A 11 1.30 -4.84 -9.15
C LEU A 11 1.86 -3.47 -9.53
N VAL A 12 3.09 -3.45 -10.02
CA VAL A 12 3.71 -2.25 -10.56
C VAL A 12 4.14 -2.53 -11.99
N PHE A 13 3.75 -1.65 -12.90
CA PHE A 13 4.12 -1.67 -14.30
C PHE A 13 4.95 -0.43 -14.59
N TRP A 14 6.08 -0.58 -15.27
CA TRP A 14 6.90 0.54 -15.67
C TRP A 14 7.59 0.31 -17.01
N GLU A 15 8.04 1.40 -17.62
CA GLU A 15 8.87 1.33 -18.82
C GLU A 15 10.25 1.92 -18.53
N SER A 16 11.31 1.23 -18.94
CA SER A 16 12.68 1.72 -18.88
C SER A 16 13.34 1.58 -20.23
N ARG A 17 13.78 2.71 -20.82
CA ARG A 17 14.45 2.76 -22.14
C ARG A 17 13.66 2.01 -23.24
N GLY A 18 12.34 2.19 -23.30
CA GLY A 18 11.47 1.52 -24.27
C GLY A 18 11.14 0.06 -23.96
N THR A 19 11.67 -0.50 -22.87
CA THR A 19 11.40 -1.88 -22.44
C THR A 19 10.37 -1.89 -21.32
N PRO A 20 9.24 -2.60 -21.48
CA PRO A 20 8.20 -2.70 -20.48
C PRO A 20 8.53 -3.77 -19.43
N PHE A 21 8.20 -3.47 -18.18
CA PHE A 21 8.41 -4.35 -17.03
C PHE A 21 7.14 -4.38 -16.16
N ALA A 22 6.98 -5.49 -15.44
CA ALA A 22 5.93 -5.66 -14.46
C ALA A 22 6.49 -6.43 -13.26
N ALA A 23 6.02 -6.10 -12.06
CA ALA A 23 6.40 -6.81 -10.84
C ALA A 23 5.23 -6.92 -9.87
N VAL A 24 5.23 -8.00 -9.11
CA VAL A 24 4.52 -8.09 -7.84
C VAL A 24 5.40 -7.45 -6.78
N VAL A 25 4.89 -6.47 -6.05
CA VAL A 25 5.59 -5.83 -4.92
C VAL A 25 4.84 -6.18 -3.65
N GLY A 26 5.52 -6.69 -2.65
CA GLY A 26 4.90 -7.04 -1.39
C GLY A 26 4.77 -5.88 -0.41
N PRO A 27 4.20 -6.16 0.78
CA PRO A 27 4.15 -5.19 1.85
C PRO A 27 5.55 -4.85 2.36
N GLU A 28 5.71 -3.65 2.93
CA GLU A 28 6.96 -3.15 3.50
C GLU A 28 6.73 -2.74 4.96
N ASP A 29 7.59 -3.22 5.88
CA ASP A 29 7.46 -2.91 7.32
C ASP A 29 8.30 -1.70 7.77
N ARG A 30 8.90 -1.01 6.81
CA ARG A 30 9.73 0.18 6.96
C ARG A 30 9.86 0.87 5.61
N THR A 31 10.26 2.13 5.65
CA THR A 31 10.60 2.85 4.43
C THR A 31 11.77 2.16 3.72
N VAL A 32 11.67 2.04 2.40
CA VAL A 32 12.73 1.52 1.53
C VAL A 32 13.03 2.57 0.47
N SER A 33 14.30 2.70 0.08
CA SER A 33 14.65 3.47 -1.10
C SER A 33 14.36 2.62 -2.32
N ALA A 34 13.35 2.99 -3.11
CA ALA A 34 13.10 2.38 -4.40
C ALA A 34 13.94 3.13 -5.46
N PRO A 35 14.91 2.47 -6.12
CA PRO A 35 15.57 3.04 -7.27
C PRO A 35 14.57 3.06 -8.44
N VAL A 36 13.76 4.11 -8.50
CA VAL A 36 12.90 4.36 -9.66
C VAL A 36 13.81 4.91 -10.76
N PRO A 37 13.90 4.26 -11.93
CA PRO A 37 14.69 4.77 -13.04
C PRO A 37 14.23 6.18 -13.39
N GLN A 38 15.19 7.08 -13.65
CA GLN A 38 14.87 8.43 -14.13
C GLN A 38 14.00 8.32 -15.40
N GLU A 39 12.93 9.13 -15.46
CA GLU A 39 12.00 9.20 -16.61
C GLU A 39 11.06 8.00 -16.78
N ALA A 40 11.04 7.04 -15.85
CA ALA A 40 10.08 5.93 -15.90
C ALA A 40 8.65 6.42 -15.59
N ARG A 41 7.72 6.13 -16.51
CA ARG A 41 6.28 6.16 -16.22
C ARG A 41 5.93 4.86 -15.52
N PHE A 42 5.19 4.96 -14.41
CA PHE A 42 4.73 3.78 -13.69
C PHE A 42 3.23 3.83 -13.44
N VAL A 43 2.62 2.64 -13.43
CA VAL A 43 1.24 2.41 -13.01
C VAL A 43 1.29 1.37 -11.90
N GLY A 44 0.79 1.72 -10.73
CA GLY A 44 0.66 0.84 -9.57
C GLY A 44 -0.79 0.48 -9.30
N VAL A 45 -1.05 -0.79 -9.02
CA VAL A 45 -2.33 -1.29 -8.51
C VAL A 45 -2.06 -1.88 -7.13
N GLN A 46 -2.58 -1.26 -6.08
CA GLN A 46 -2.45 -1.77 -4.71
C GLN A 46 -3.70 -2.55 -4.34
N PHE A 47 -3.51 -3.72 -3.72
CA PHE A 47 -4.61 -4.55 -3.28
C PHE A 47 -4.84 -4.40 -1.78
N ALA A 48 -6.10 -4.18 -1.38
CA ALA A 48 -6.48 -4.06 0.02
C ALA A 48 -5.99 -5.25 0.86
N VAL A 49 -5.71 -4.97 2.14
CA VAL A 49 -5.23 -5.97 3.11
C VAL A 49 -6.18 -7.18 3.14
N GLY A 50 -5.60 -8.38 3.12
CA GLY A 50 -6.34 -9.63 3.04
C GLY A 50 -6.66 -10.09 1.63
N THR A 51 -6.29 -9.33 0.59
CA THR A 51 -6.18 -9.89 -0.76
C THR A 51 -4.95 -10.79 -0.83
N VAL A 52 -5.11 -11.98 -1.37
CA VAL A 52 -4.06 -13.00 -1.49
C VAL A 52 -3.87 -13.34 -2.97
N LEU A 53 -2.61 -13.35 -3.40
CA LEU A 53 -2.21 -13.92 -4.69
C LEU A 53 -2.10 -15.44 -4.53
N ARG A 54 -2.89 -16.21 -5.28
CA ARG A 54 -2.89 -17.68 -5.17
C ARG A 54 -1.49 -18.28 -5.39
N ALA A 55 -0.75 -17.76 -6.37
CA ALA A 55 0.58 -18.23 -6.73
C ALA A 55 1.66 -17.97 -5.67
N ALA A 56 1.46 -16.99 -4.78
CA ALA A 56 2.50 -16.58 -3.84
C ALA A 56 1.88 -16.09 -2.51
N PRO A 57 2.17 -16.74 -1.38
CA PRO A 57 1.76 -16.23 -0.07
C PRO A 57 2.32 -14.84 0.16
N THR A 58 1.49 -13.88 0.60
CA THR A 58 1.93 -12.50 0.85
C THR A 58 3.10 -12.42 1.84
N SER A 59 3.21 -13.37 2.78
CA SER A 59 4.32 -13.45 3.73
C SER A 59 5.69 -13.65 3.07
N THR A 60 5.77 -14.27 1.88
CA THR A 60 7.05 -14.42 1.17
C THR A 60 7.43 -13.15 0.41
N LEU A 61 6.48 -12.22 0.24
CA LEU A 61 6.66 -10.95 -0.45
C LEU A 61 7.05 -9.81 0.52
N LEU A 62 7.04 -10.03 1.84
CA LEU A 62 7.38 -8.99 2.81
C LEU A 62 8.77 -8.42 2.56
N ASN A 63 8.85 -7.10 2.37
CA ASN A 63 10.06 -6.35 2.01
C ASN A 63 10.74 -6.87 0.72
N SER A 64 9.97 -7.48 -0.19
CA SER A 64 10.47 -8.04 -1.43
C SER A 64 9.44 -7.90 -2.57
N GLY A 65 9.84 -8.32 -3.75
CA GLY A 65 8.99 -8.35 -4.94
C GLY A 65 9.47 -9.41 -5.93
N ILE A 66 8.63 -9.72 -6.90
CA ILE A 66 8.90 -10.68 -7.96
C ILE A 66 8.68 -9.97 -9.29
N GLU A 67 9.75 -9.83 -10.07
CA GLU A 67 9.62 -9.37 -11.46
C GLU A 67 8.92 -10.45 -12.30
N LEU A 68 7.95 -10.03 -13.11
CA LEU A 68 7.12 -10.91 -13.91
C LEU A 68 7.79 -11.16 -15.27
N PRO A 69 7.95 -12.43 -15.67
CA PRO A 69 8.64 -12.77 -16.91
C PRO A 69 7.84 -12.37 -18.15
N ASP A 70 8.55 -12.27 -19.29
CA ASP A 70 8.00 -12.03 -20.64
C ASP A 70 7.00 -10.86 -20.71
N THR A 71 7.28 -9.80 -19.96
CA THR A 71 6.46 -8.59 -19.96
C THR A 71 6.60 -7.84 -21.29
N THR A 72 5.47 -7.40 -21.83
CA THR A 72 5.35 -6.63 -23.07
C THR A 72 4.52 -5.38 -22.82
N SER A 73 4.48 -4.46 -23.78
CA SER A 73 3.79 -3.17 -23.63
C SER A 73 2.27 -3.26 -23.49
N GLY A 74 1.69 -4.45 -23.68
CA GLY A 74 0.25 -4.69 -23.50
C GLY A 74 -0.10 -5.97 -22.77
N ARG A 75 0.89 -6.79 -22.38
CA ARG A 75 0.64 -8.06 -21.68
C ARG A 75 1.74 -8.43 -20.69
N PHE A 76 1.36 -9.16 -19.65
CA PHE A 76 2.26 -9.72 -18.64
C PHE A 76 1.79 -11.13 -18.22
N TRP A 77 2.67 -11.87 -17.54
CA TRP A 77 2.34 -13.18 -16.95
C TRP A 77 2.09 -13.09 -15.46
N LEU A 78 1.03 -13.75 -14.97
CA LEU A 78 0.73 -13.87 -13.54
C LEU A 78 -0.08 -15.14 -13.29
N ASP A 79 0.32 -15.92 -12.28
CA ASP A 79 -0.33 -17.19 -11.88
C ASP A 79 -0.55 -18.15 -13.07
N GLY A 80 0.49 -18.31 -13.90
CA GLY A 80 0.47 -19.17 -15.08
C GLY A 80 -0.40 -18.68 -16.25
N GLY A 81 -1.10 -17.54 -16.11
CA GLY A 81 -1.92 -16.92 -17.15
C GLY A 81 -1.29 -15.67 -17.75
N ARG A 82 -1.73 -15.29 -18.95
CA ARG A 82 -1.30 -14.06 -19.64
C ARG A 82 -2.42 -13.02 -19.62
N TRP A 83 -2.10 -11.83 -19.13
CA TRP A 83 -3.05 -10.76 -18.82
C TRP A 83 -2.75 -9.49 -19.60
N HIS A 84 -3.72 -8.58 -19.70
CA HIS A 84 -3.53 -7.26 -20.31
C HIS A 84 -2.95 -6.26 -19.29
N THR A 85 -1.88 -5.58 -19.67
CA THR A 85 -1.25 -4.53 -18.84
C THR A 85 -2.15 -3.29 -18.80
N PRO A 86 -2.50 -2.76 -17.62
CA PRO A 86 -3.30 -1.54 -17.52
C PRO A 86 -2.58 -0.37 -18.18
N ARG A 87 -3.31 0.40 -19.00
CA ARG A 87 -2.83 1.70 -19.50
C ARG A 87 -3.37 2.81 -18.61
N VAL A 88 -2.72 3.98 -18.70
CA VAL A 88 -2.88 5.14 -17.81
C VAL A 88 -4.34 5.61 -17.67
N ASP A 89 -5.23 5.26 -18.60
CA ASP A 89 -6.52 5.94 -18.73
C ASP A 89 -7.77 5.14 -18.29
N ASP A 90 -7.82 3.79 -18.25
CA ASP A 90 -9.07 3.10 -17.79
C ASP A 90 -9.10 1.55 -17.61
N ASP A 91 -8.03 0.85 -17.19
CA ASP A 91 -8.08 -0.66 -17.16
C ASP A 91 -7.56 -1.31 -15.87
N ALA A 92 -7.31 -0.56 -14.80
CA ALA A 92 -6.84 -1.15 -13.54
C ALA A 92 -7.95 -1.95 -12.82
N GLU A 93 -9.13 -1.36 -12.65
CA GLU A 93 -10.28 -2.05 -12.04
C GLU A 93 -10.76 -3.24 -12.87
N ALA A 94 -10.82 -3.07 -14.20
CA ALA A 94 -11.18 -4.14 -15.12
C ALA A 94 -10.15 -5.28 -15.09
N LEU A 95 -8.84 -4.99 -14.97
CA LEU A 95 -7.83 -6.01 -14.70
C LEU A 95 -8.13 -6.74 -13.39
N VAL A 96 -8.35 -6.02 -12.28
CA VAL A 96 -8.62 -6.62 -10.97
C VAL A 96 -9.85 -7.54 -11.05
N ALA A 97 -10.94 -7.08 -11.68
CA ALA A 97 -12.16 -7.88 -11.86
C ALA A 97 -11.90 -9.18 -12.65
N ARG A 98 -11.07 -9.12 -13.70
CA ARG A 98 -10.67 -10.31 -14.47
C ARG A 98 -9.83 -11.28 -13.64
N LEU A 99 -8.88 -10.77 -12.85
CA LEU A 99 -8.03 -11.59 -11.98
C LEU A 99 -8.82 -12.27 -10.86
N VAL A 100 -9.78 -11.57 -10.25
CA VAL A 100 -10.70 -12.15 -9.25
C VAL A 100 -11.58 -13.22 -9.89
N ARG A 101 -12.18 -12.95 -11.05
CA ARG A 101 -13.04 -13.91 -11.75
C ARG A 101 -12.31 -15.20 -12.12
N ALA A 102 -11.03 -15.11 -12.46
CA ALA A 102 -10.19 -16.27 -12.74
C ALA A 102 -9.63 -16.95 -11.47
N GLY A 103 -9.87 -16.39 -10.29
CA GLY A 103 -9.41 -16.93 -9.02
C GLY A 103 -7.92 -16.72 -8.73
N VAL A 104 -7.24 -15.87 -9.51
CA VAL A 104 -5.83 -15.48 -9.28
C VAL A 104 -5.72 -14.67 -7.98
N LEU A 105 -6.70 -13.79 -7.76
CA LEU A 105 -6.87 -13.03 -6.54
C LEU A 105 -8.01 -13.62 -5.71
N VAL A 106 -7.76 -13.86 -4.43
CA VAL A 106 -8.76 -14.29 -3.46
C VAL A 106 -8.73 -13.39 -2.24
N ARG A 107 -9.83 -13.32 -1.49
CA ARG A 107 -9.88 -12.63 -0.19
C ARG A 107 -9.81 -13.67 0.92
N ASP A 108 -8.95 -13.43 1.93
CA ASP A 108 -8.90 -14.26 3.13
C ASP A 108 -10.06 -13.86 4.07
N PRO A 109 -11.06 -14.75 4.30
CA PRO A 109 -12.25 -14.38 5.08
C PRO A 109 -11.94 -14.04 6.54
N LEU A 110 -10.91 -14.65 7.13
CA LEU A 110 -10.52 -14.35 8.50
C LEU A 110 -9.88 -12.98 8.59
N VAL A 111 -9.04 -12.61 7.61
CA VAL A 111 -8.48 -11.27 7.56
C VAL A 111 -9.59 -10.24 7.40
N GLN A 112 -10.53 -10.44 6.48
CA GLN A 112 -11.66 -9.50 6.30
C GLN A 112 -12.47 -9.36 7.59
N ALA A 113 -12.92 -10.47 8.19
CA ALA A 113 -13.66 -10.42 9.45
C ALA A 113 -12.89 -9.71 10.57
N THR A 114 -11.57 -9.84 10.59
CA THR A 114 -10.73 -9.17 11.59
C THR A 114 -10.59 -7.66 11.33
N LEU A 115 -10.55 -7.24 10.07
CA LEU A 115 -10.51 -5.82 9.68
C LEU A 115 -11.86 -5.15 9.94
N ASP A 116 -12.96 -5.87 9.69
CA ASP A 116 -14.34 -5.40 9.89
C ASP A 116 -14.76 -5.39 11.38
N GLY A 117 -13.83 -5.60 12.31
CA GLY A 117 -14.12 -5.68 13.75
C GLY A 117 -15.04 -6.85 14.16
N SER A 118 -15.28 -7.80 13.26
CA SER A 118 -16.25 -8.86 13.47
C SER A 118 -15.74 -9.89 14.50
N PRO A 119 -16.64 -10.46 15.34
CA PRO A 119 -16.24 -11.50 16.30
C PRO A 119 -15.71 -12.74 15.59
N VAL A 120 -14.44 -13.07 15.80
CA VAL A 120 -13.84 -14.32 15.33
C VAL A 120 -13.90 -15.35 16.47
N ALA A 121 -14.56 -16.49 16.26
CA ALA A 121 -14.76 -17.55 17.26
C ALA A 121 -13.47 -18.29 17.69
N THR A 122 -12.29 -17.72 17.45
CA THR A 122 -10.99 -18.35 17.67
C THR A 122 -10.13 -17.50 18.61
N ALA A 123 -9.29 -18.13 19.42
CA ALA A 123 -8.36 -17.43 20.31
C ALA A 123 -7.46 -16.43 19.56
N SER A 124 -7.19 -15.27 20.18
CA SER A 124 -6.48 -14.13 19.56
C SER A 124 -5.11 -14.50 18.99
N ARG A 125 -4.38 -15.45 19.59
CA ARG A 125 -3.08 -15.93 19.09
C ARG A 125 -3.19 -16.64 17.74
N THR A 126 -4.27 -17.40 17.52
CA THR A 126 -4.49 -18.09 16.25
C THR A 126 -4.93 -17.11 15.17
N VAL A 127 -5.76 -16.12 15.53
CA VAL A 127 -6.13 -15.01 14.63
C VAL A 127 -4.88 -14.27 14.19
N GLU A 128 -4.01 -13.87 15.13
CA GLU A 128 -2.75 -13.17 14.81
C GLU A 128 -1.83 -14.00 13.88
N ARG A 129 -1.66 -15.29 14.17
CA ARG A 129 -0.83 -16.18 13.36
C ARG A 129 -1.37 -16.30 11.93
N ARG A 130 -2.68 -16.48 11.76
CA ARG A 130 -3.31 -16.62 10.45
C ARG A 130 -3.29 -15.29 9.69
N PHE A 131 -3.59 -14.19 10.37
CA PHE A 131 -3.49 -12.85 9.80
C PHE A 131 -2.08 -12.61 9.24
N ARG A 132 -1.03 -12.88 10.04
CA ARG A 132 0.35 -12.74 9.59
C ARG A 132 0.74 -13.68 8.46
N ALA A 133 0.21 -14.91 8.43
CA ALA A 133 0.45 -15.81 7.31
C ALA A 133 -0.17 -15.29 6.00
N ALA A 134 -1.37 -14.70 6.09
CA ALA A 134 -2.10 -14.18 4.94
C ALA A 134 -1.57 -12.82 4.43
N THR A 135 -1.09 -11.95 5.33
CA THR A 135 -0.69 -10.56 4.99
C THR A 135 0.82 -10.32 5.07
N GLY A 136 1.59 -11.23 5.67
CA GLY A 136 3.00 -11.02 6.01
C GLY A 136 3.23 -10.15 7.25
N LEU A 137 2.21 -9.40 7.69
CA LEU A 137 2.30 -8.40 8.76
C LEU A 137 1.42 -8.76 9.95
N THR A 138 1.76 -8.25 11.13
CA THR A 138 0.85 -8.34 12.29
C THR A 138 -0.29 -7.33 12.16
N ARG A 139 -1.40 -7.55 12.87
CA ARG A 139 -2.51 -6.58 12.90
C ARG A 139 -2.06 -5.21 13.40
N GLY A 140 -1.22 -5.21 14.45
CA GLY A 140 -0.63 -3.99 14.98
C GLY A 140 0.30 -3.28 13.99
N THR A 141 1.05 -4.03 13.17
CA THR A 141 1.89 -3.43 12.12
C THR A 141 1.04 -2.81 11.01
N VAL A 142 -0.01 -3.50 10.55
CA VAL A 142 -0.94 -2.96 9.55
C VAL A 142 -1.58 -1.66 10.05
N ALA A 143 -2.14 -1.66 11.27
CA ALA A 143 -2.72 -0.47 11.87
C ALA A 143 -1.69 0.67 12.04
N GLN A 144 -0.45 0.34 12.41
CA GLN A 144 0.62 1.33 12.56
C GLN A 144 1.02 1.98 11.23
N ILE A 145 1.07 1.21 10.14
CA ILE A 145 1.39 1.71 8.81
C ILE A 145 0.24 2.58 8.28
N GLY A 146 -1.01 2.12 8.38
CA GLY A 146 -2.18 2.93 7.98
C GLY A 146 -2.22 4.26 8.75
N ARG A 147 -2.02 4.20 10.07
CA ARG A 147 -1.97 5.40 10.93
C ARG A 147 -0.88 6.39 10.53
N VAL A 148 0.34 5.92 10.24
CA VAL A 148 1.45 6.83 9.90
C VAL A 148 1.34 7.38 8.48
N ARG A 149 0.69 6.65 7.55
CA ARG A 149 0.32 7.16 6.23
C ARG A 149 -0.69 8.31 6.34
N ALA A 150 -1.77 8.12 7.10
CA ALA A 150 -2.73 9.18 7.40
C ALA A 150 -2.05 10.39 8.07
N ALA A 151 -1.11 10.15 8.99
CA ALA A 151 -0.33 11.23 9.58
C ALA A 151 0.47 12.01 8.53
N ALA A 152 1.10 11.31 7.57
CA ALA A 152 1.88 11.94 6.52
C ALA A 152 1.01 12.77 5.56
N GLU A 153 -0.19 12.29 5.22
CA GLU A 153 -1.17 13.02 4.41
C GLU A 153 -1.62 14.31 5.11
N LEU A 154 -2.05 14.23 6.37
CA LEU A 154 -2.45 15.41 7.15
C LEU A 154 -1.32 16.43 7.26
N LEU A 155 -0.09 15.99 7.52
CA LEU A 155 1.07 16.86 7.58
C LEU A 155 1.38 17.50 6.22
N SER A 156 1.24 16.76 5.12
CA SER A 156 1.46 17.28 3.77
C SER A 156 0.39 18.30 3.38
N ALA A 157 -0.84 18.12 3.88
CA ALA A 157 -1.93 19.10 3.79
C ALA A 157 -1.76 20.31 4.72
N GLY A 158 -0.67 20.38 5.49
CA GLY A 158 -0.33 21.52 6.34
C GLY A 158 -0.92 21.49 7.75
N VAL A 159 -1.62 20.42 8.14
CA VAL A 159 -2.17 20.25 9.50
C VAL A 159 -1.06 20.31 10.55
N GLN A 160 -1.37 20.91 11.70
CA GLN A 160 -0.39 21.09 12.78
C GLN A 160 -0.01 19.77 13.44
N VAL A 161 1.28 19.61 13.78
CA VAL A 161 1.84 18.37 14.34
C VAL A 161 1.11 17.96 15.62
N SER A 162 0.84 18.90 16.51
CA SER A 162 0.10 18.66 17.76
C SER A 162 -1.31 18.13 17.52
N THR A 163 -2.02 18.66 16.51
CA THR A 163 -3.33 18.17 16.08
C THR A 163 -3.23 16.74 15.55
N VAL A 164 -2.23 16.43 14.72
CA VAL A 164 -2.01 15.08 14.19
C VAL A 164 -1.70 14.07 15.30
N VAL A 165 -0.89 14.47 16.28
CA VAL A 165 -0.56 13.62 17.45
C VAL A 165 -1.83 13.24 18.20
N HIS A 166 -2.67 14.23 18.55
CA HIS A 166 -3.92 13.99 19.25
C HIS A 166 -4.91 13.18 18.43
N ARG A 167 -5.14 13.58 17.16
CA ARG A 167 -6.16 12.98 16.28
C ARG A 167 -5.89 11.51 15.97
N LEU A 168 -4.61 11.13 15.85
CA LEU A 168 -4.23 9.75 15.51
C LEU A 168 -3.76 8.94 16.73
N GLY A 169 -3.94 9.45 17.95
CA GLY A 169 -3.61 8.72 19.17
C GLY A 169 -2.11 8.41 19.31
N TYR A 170 -1.24 9.32 18.85
CA TYR A 170 0.17 9.28 19.23
C TYR A 170 0.31 9.86 20.64
N TYR A 171 1.23 9.28 21.41
CA TYR A 171 1.50 9.71 22.78
C TYR A 171 2.05 11.15 22.83
N ASP A 172 2.98 11.47 21.94
CA ASP A 172 3.62 12.78 21.84
C ASP A 172 4.25 12.99 20.45
N GLU A 173 4.78 14.20 20.19
CA GLU A 173 5.49 14.49 18.94
C GLU A 173 6.74 13.61 18.72
N PRO A 174 7.59 13.32 19.73
CA PRO A 174 8.67 12.34 19.60
C PRO A 174 8.22 10.95 19.16
N HIS A 175 7.07 10.46 19.62
CA HIS A 175 6.50 9.18 19.21
C HIS A 175 6.09 9.22 17.74
N LEU A 176 5.36 10.25 17.31
CA LEU A 176 5.02 10.47 15.89
C LEU A 176 6.30 10.57 15.03
N ALA A 177 7.30 11.33 15.48
CA ALA A 177 8.53 11.56 14.74
C ALA A 177 9.39 10.29 14.57
N ARG A 178 9.31 9.32 15.50
CA ARG A 178 9.95 8.00 15.34
C ARG A 178 9.20 7.15 14.31
N ALA A 179 7.86 7.17 14.33
CA ALA A 179 7.05 6.46 13.36
C ALA A 179 7.27 6.99 11.94
N LEU A 180 7.23 8.31 11.74
CA LEU A 180 7.46 8.95 10.44
C LEU A 180 8.84 8.59 9.87
N ARG A 181 9.90 8.64 10.69
CA ARG A 181 11.25 8.24 10.24
C ARG A 181 11.30 6.77 9.82
N ARG A 182 10.67 5.88 10.58
CA ARG A 182 10.69 4.43 10.32
C ARG A 182 9.90 4.06 9.07
N TYR A 183 8.68 4.58 8.93
CA TYR A 183 7.73 4.10 7.92
C TYR A 183 7.65 5.03 6.70
N VAL A 184 7.87 6.33 6.87
CA VAL A 184 7.77 7.31 5.77
C VAL A 184 9.16 7.75 5.28
N GLY A 185 10.19 7.68 6.13
CA GLY A 185 11.53 8.17 5.81
C GLY A 185 11.62 9.69 5.71
N ARG A 186 10.64 10.40 6.30
CA ARG A 186 10.55 11.86 6.32
C ARG A 186 10.21 12.37 7.71
N THR A 187 10.56 13.62 7.98
CA THR A 187 10.13 14.33 9.20
C THR A 187 8.84 15.10 8.94
N ALA A 188 8.13 15.47 10.00
CA ALA A 188 6.94 16.31 9.88
C ALA A 188 7.24 17.66 9.21
N GLY A 189 8.42 18.25 9.48
CA GLY A 189 8.86 19.48 8.82
C GLY A 189 9.10 19.31 7.33
N GLN A 190 9.71 18.19 6.92
CA GLN A 190 9.91 17.85 5.50
C GLN A 190 8.58 17.66 4.76
N LEU A 191 7.63 16.94 5.36
CA LEU A 191 6.30 16.71 4.78
C LEU A 191 5.53 18.03 4.61
N ARG A 192 5.53 18.89 5.65
CA ARG A 192 4.83 20.19 5.62
C ARG A 192 5.43 21.19 4.62
N SER A 193 6.73 21.10 4.36
CA SER A 193 7.43 22.02 3.44
C SER A 193 7.54 21.49 2.02
N GLY A 194 7.08 20.26 1.76
CA GLY A 194 7.35 19.56 0.49
C GLY A 194 8.83 19.26 0.24
N ALA A 195 9.68 19.40 1.26
CA ALA A 195 11.12 19.19 1.14
C ALA A 195 11.47 17.69 1.15
N GLY A 196 12.36 17.27 0.24
CA GLY A 196 12.84 15.88 0.16
C GLY A 196 12.43 15.10 -1.09
N GLY A 197 11.86 15.75 -2.10
CA GLY A 197 11.51 15.13 -3.39
C GLY A 197 10.24 14.28 -3.32
N ALA A 198 9.85 13.69 -4.46
CA ALA A 198 8.60 12.93 -4.58
C ALA A 198 8.53 11.75 -3.60
N ILE A 199 7.38 11.64 -2.92
CA ILE A 199 7.02 10.55 -2.01
C ILE A 199 5.84 9.83 -2.66
N ALA A 200 5.92 8.50 -2.75
CA ALA A 200 4.78 7.69 -3.17
C ALA A 200 3.80 7.55 -1.99
N LEU A 201 3.01 8.60 -1.74
CA LEU A 201 1.76 8.51 -0.99
C LEU A 201 0.64 8.20 -1.99
N PRO A 202 -0.34 7.34 -1.64
CA PRO A 202 -1.55 7.24 -2.45
C PRO A 202 -2.15 8.64 -2.57
N ALA A 203 -2.69 8.98 -3.75
CA ALA A 203 -3.40 10.24 -3.91
C ALA A 203 -4.54 10.28 -2.88
N PRO A 204 -4.77 11.42 -2.20
CA PRO A 204 -5.88 11.50 -1.27
C PRO A 204 -7.18 11.22 -2.04
N ALA A 205 -7.96 10.25 -1.56
CA ALA A 205 -9.39 10.27 -1.85
C ALA A 205 -9.94 11.60 -1.30
N ASP A 206 -10.84 12.23 -2.05
CA ASP A 206 -11.37 13.59 -1.89
C ASP A 206 -11.42 14.17 -0.46
N ASP A 207 -11.40 15.50 -0.32
CA ASP A 207 -11.35 16.25 0.96
C ASP A 207 -12.40 15.80 2.02
N ALA A 208 -13.51 15.20 1.59
CA ALA A 208 -14.52 14.58 2.45
C ALA A 208 -14.05 13.26 3.10
N ALA A 209 -13.26 12.45 2.39
CA ALA A 209 -12.68 11.20 2.88
C ALA A 209 -11.55 11.44 3.90
N LEU A 210 -10.79 12.53 3.79
CA LEU A 210 -9.80 12.95 4.80
C LEU A 210 -10.42 13.32 6.17
N THR A 211 -11.69 13.73 6.15
CA THR A 211 -12.48 13.98 7.36
C THR A 211 -13.02 12.67 7.94
N ALA A 212 -13.50 11.76 7.08
CA ALA A 212 -13.99 10.43 7.46
C ALA A 212 -12.88 9.48 7.96
N LEU A 213 -11.72 9.43 7.29
CA LEU A 213 -10.53 8.65 7.67
C LEU A 213 -10.08 8.90 9.11
N ALA A 214 -10.31 10.09 9.65
CA ALA A 214 -9.89 10.40 11.01
C ALA A 214 -10.86 9.95 12.10
N ASP A 215 -12.13 9.75 11.76
CA ASP A 215 -13.09 9.11 12.65
C ASP A 215 -13.04 7.57 12.47
N ASP A 216 -12.69 7.08 11.27
CA ASP A 216 -12.60 5.66 10.91
C ASP A 216 -11.27 4.97 11.21
N VAL A 217 -10.15 5.68 11.42
CA VAL A 217 -8.87 5.04 11.85
C VAL A 217 -9.01 4.33 13.21
N VAL A 218 -10.08 4.62 13.96
CA VAL A 218 -10.45 3.91 15.18
C VAL A 218 -11.32 2.65 14.91
N ASP A 219 -12.04 2.55 13.78
CA ASP A 219 -13.07 1.50 13.57
C ASP A 219 -13.08 0.77 12.20
N GLY A 220 -12.29 1.11 11.19
CA GLY A 220 -12.38 0.39 9.91
C GLY A 220 -11.23 0.64 8.94
N LEU A 221 -10.41 -0.39 8.69
CA LEU A 221 -9.44 -0.37 7.59
C LEU A 221 -10.20 -0.60 6.27
N GLU A 222 -10.74 0.47 5.68
CA GLU A 222 -11.56 0.40 4.46
C GLU A 222 -10.85 -0.24 3.24
N HIS A 223 -11.64 -1.00 2.48
CA HIS A 223 -11.23 -1.95 1.44
C HIS A 223 -11.08 -1.33 0.05
N ALA A 224 -10.26 -0.30 -0.11
CA ALA A 224 -10.02 0.27 -1.45
C ALA A 224 -8.89 -0.44 -2.20
N VAL A 225 -9.14 -0.78 -3.48
CA VAL A 225 -8.05 -0.94 -4.46
C VAL A 225 -7.60 0.46 -4.83
N ALA A 226 -6.37 0.83 -4.48
CA ALA A 226 -5.83 2.14 -4.83
C ALA A 226 -5.04 2.02 -6.14
N VAL A 227 -5.39 2.86 -7.12
CA VAL A 227 -4.66 2.99 -8.38
C VAL A 227 -3.85 4.27 -8.34
N GLY A 228 -2.54 4.14 -8.45
CA GLY A 228 -1.62 5.28 -8.45
C GLY A 228 -0.86 5.34 -9.77
N SER A 229 -0.96 6.46 -10.47
CA SER A 229 -0.11 6.78 -11.62
C SER A 229 0.86 7.89 -11.24
N GLY A 230 2.14 7.77 -11.60
CA GLY A 230 3.11 8.82 -11.36
C GLY A 230 4.18 8.89 -12.44
N VAL A 231 4.79 10.07 -12.54
CA VAL A 231 6.00 10.31 -13.32
C VAL A 231 7.07 10.70 -12.32
N ALA A 232 8.15 9.92 -12.22
CA ALA A 232 9.30 10.30 -11.40
C ALA A 232 9.95 11.54 -12.02
N GLN A 233 9.70 12.72 -11.45
CA GLN A 233 10.38 13.96 -11.81
C GLN A 233 11.63 14.19 -10.94
N ARG A 234 12.57 14.98 -11.48
CA ARG A 234 13.91 15.23 -10.95
C ARG A 234 13.94 15.75 -9.51
#